data_AF-A0A2M7NJ19-F1
#
_entry.id   AF-A0A2M7NJ19-F1
#
_cell.length_a   1.000
_cell.length_b   1.000
_cell.length_c   1.000
_cell.angle_alpha   90.00
_cell.angle_beta   90.00
_cell.angle_gamma   90.00
#
_symmetry.space_group_name_H-M   'P 1'
#
loop_
_entity.id
_entity.type
_entity.pdbx_description
1 polymer ?
#
loop_
_entity_poly.entity_id
_entity_poly.type
_entity_poly.pdbx_seq_one_letter_code
_entity_poly.pdbx_strand_id
1 'polypeptide(L)'
;MNIENIKLIEFVAKGFEELKDEVVFLGGMVTFIYADDPSLSDIRPTKDVDCIIEVHSKMAYSDLEEKLRKKGFKNDIHSEKPLICRFIYEGIIVDVMPTTQVY
;
A
#
# COMPACT_ATOMS: atom_id res chain seq x y z
N MET A 1 7.35 8.85 17.83
CA MET A 1 6.35 8.01 17.14
C MET A 1 5.46 8.90 16.28
N ASN A 2 5.47 8.69 14.96
CA ASN A 2 4.67 9.48 14.03
C ASN A 2 3.21 8.97 14.00
N ILE A 3 2.33 9.64 14.76
CA ILE A 3 0.91 9.27 14.91
C ILE A 3 0.15 9.39 13.58
N GLU A 4 0.55 10.29 12.69
CA GLU A 4 -0.12 10.50 11.40
C GLU A 4 0.09 9.30 10.47
N ASN A 5 1.32 8.79 10.38
CA ASN A 5 1.62 7.59 9.58
C ASN A 5 0.84 6.38 10.07
N ILE A 6 0.76 6.17 11.39
CA ILE A 6 -0.02 5.06 11.98
C ILE A 6 -1.48 5.19 11.58
N LYS A 7 -2.08 6.39 11.67
CA LYS A 7 -3.48 6.61 11.28
C LYS A 7 -3.73 6.33 9.81
N LEU A 8 -2.80 6.68 8.92
CA LEU A 8 -2.92 6.39 7.48
C LEU A 8 -2.87 4.87 7.23
N ILE A 9 -1.91 4.16 7.85
CA ILE A 9 -1.82 2.70 7.76
C ILE A 9 -3.08 2.04 8.32
N GLU A 10 -3.55 2.44 9.50
CA GLU A 10 -4.78 1.92 10.10
C GLU A 10 -6.01 2.15 9.21
N PHE A 11 -6.09 3.32 8.56
CA PHE A 11 -7.19 3.65 7.67
C PHE A 11 -7.19 2.76 6.42
N VAL A 12 -6.03 2.57 5.78
CA VAL A 12 -5.88 1.66 4.64
C VAL A 12 -6.13 0.20 5.05
N ALA A 13 -5.61 -0.23 6.20
CA ALA A 13 -5.82 -1.58 6.73
C ALA A 13 -7.30 -1.88 6.98
N LYS A 14 -8.08 -0.90 7.46
CA LYS A 14 -9.55 -1.05 7.56
C LYS A 14 -10.21 -1.19 6.19
N GLY A 15 -9.74 -0.44 5.19
CA GLY A 15 -10.23 -0.53 3.82
C GLY A 15 -9.96 -1.89 3.16
N PHE A 16 -8.87 -2.57 3.51
CA PHE A 16 -8.61 -3.93 3.02
C PHE A 16 -9.58 -4.99 3.55
N GLU A 17 -10.31 -4.71 4.64
CA GLU A 17 -11.22 -5.66 5.28
C GLU A 17 -10.51 -7.00 5.58
N GLU A 18 -10.97 -8.12 5.04
CA GLU A 18 -10.35 -9.44 5.23
C GLU A 18 -8.95 -9.56 4.60
N LEU A 19 -8.66 -8.80 3.53
CA LEU A 19 -7.35 -8.84 2.88
C LEU A 19 -6.24 -8.30 3.78
N LYS A 20 -6.58 -7.55 4.84
CA LYS A 20 -5.59 -7.01 5.77
C LYS A 20 -4.74 -8.11 6.44
N ASP A 21 -5.28 -9.33 6.53
CA ASP A 21 -4.61 -10.48 7.14
C ASP A 21 -3.67 -11.20 6.15
N GLU A 22 -3.70 -10.82 4.87
CA GLU A 22 -2.86 -11.37 3.78
C GLU A 22 -1.78 -10.38 3.31
N VAL A 23 -1.81 -9.12 3.78
CA VAL A 23 -0.86 -8.08 3.40
C VAL A 23 0.18 -7.82 4.48
N VAL A 24 1.37 -7.40 4.05
CA VAL A 24 2.41 -6.86 4.93
C VAL A 24 2.69 -5.41 4.51
N PHE A 25 2.56 -4.47 5.45
CA PHE A 25 2.92 -3.07 5.24
C PHE A 25 4.45 -2.90 5.31
N LEU A 26 5.00 -2.10 4.42
CA LEU A 26 6.43 -1.79 4.35
C LEU A 26 6.66 -0.33 3.95
N GLY A 27 7.89 -0.01 3.55
CA GLY A 27 8.22 1.30 2.98
C GLY A 27 8.40 2.41 4.01
N GLY A 28 8.44 3.65 3.53
CA GLY A 28 8.82 4.82 4.33
C GLY A 28 7.91 5.05 5.53
N MET A 29 6.59 4.86 5.37
CA MET A 29 5.63 5.06 6.48
C MET A 29 5.90 4.11 7.65
N VAL A 30 6.23 2.84 7.36
CA VAL A 30 6.55 1.83 8.36
C VAL A 30 7.91 2.09 8.98
N THR A 31 8.94 2.38 8.19
CA THR A 31 10.29 2.69 8.69
C THR A 31 10.26 3.87 9.68
N PHE A 32 9.45 4.91 9.41
CA PHE A 32 9.24 6.05 10.31
C PHE A 32 8.66 5.69 11.68
N ILE A 33 7.90 4.58 11.79
CA ILE A 33 7.31 4.13 13.06
C ILE A 33 8.38 3.49 13.95
N TYR A 34 9.31 2.74 13.35
CA TYR A 34 10.37 2.02 14.05
C TYR A 34 11.63 2.85 14.32
N ALA A 35 11.75 4.04 13.74
CA ALA A 35 12.90 4.91 13.98
C ALA A 35 12.88 5.50 15.39
N ASP A 36 14.00 5.35 16.12
CA ASP A 36 14.18 5.90 17.46
C ASP A 36 14.15 7.44 17.46
N ASP A 37 14.87 8.05 16.52
CA ASP A 37 14.79 9.48 16.21
C ASP A 37 14.57 9.68 14.71
N PRO A 38 13.30 9.82 14.29
CA PRO A 38 12.99 10.00 12.87
C PRO A 38 13.52 11.32 12.30
N SER A 39 13.77 12.33 13.14
CA SER A 39 14.27 13.63 12.70
C SER A 39 15.77 13.63 12.35
N LEU A 40 16.50 12.63 12.88
CA LEU A 40 17.91 12.38 12.58
C LEU A 40 18.11 11.26 11.56
N SER A 41 17.03 10.64 11.11
CA SER A 41 17.06 9.54 10.16
C SER A 41 17.01 10.05 8.72
N ASP A 42 17.76 9.42 7.81
CA ASP A 42 17.70 9.71 6.37
C ASP A 42 16.44 9.11 5.71
N ILE A 43 15.35 9.00 6.48
CA ILE A 43 14.10 8.42 5.99
C ILE A 43 13.41 9.49 5.14
N ARG A 44 13.39 9.21 3.84
CA ARG A 44 12.66 10.02 2.88
C ARG A 44 11.16 10.09 3.26
N PRO A 45 10.57 11.29 3.35
CA PRO A 45 9.12 11.43 3.47
C PRO A 45 8.41 10.80 2.27
N THR A 46 7.37 10.02 2.54
CA THR A 46 6.54 9.41 1.50
C THR A 46 5.06 9.66 1.72
N LYS A 47 4.28 9.56 0.64
CA LYS A 47 2.83 9.83 0.64
C LYS A 47 1.97 8.60 0.33
N ASP A 48 2.63 7.50 0.01
CA ASP A 48 2.03 6.20 -0.29
C ASP A 48 2.10 5.25 0.91
N VAL A 49 1.11 4.37 0.98
CA VAL A 49 1.11 3.21 1.87
C VAL A 49 1.52 2.01 1.03
N ASP A 50 2.73 1.50 1.26
CA ASP A 50 3.27 0.35 0.55
C ASP A 50 2.88 -0.97 1.22
N CYS A 51 2.38 -1.91 0.42
CA CYS A 51 1.98 -3.24 0.86
C CYS A 51 2.55 -4.31 -0.07
N ILE A 52 2.94 -5.45 0.48
CA ILE A 52 3.16 -6.68 -0.29
C ILE A 52 2.09 -7.71 0.03
N ILE A 53 1.77 -8.54 -0.96
CA ILE A 53 0.81 -9.64 -0.85
C ILE A 53 1.29 -10.86 -1.63
N GLU A 54 1.06 -12.05 -1.09
CA GLU A 54 1.48 -13.29 -1.73
C GLU A 54 0.56 -13.65 -2.91
N VAL A 55 1.06 -13.45 -4.13
CA VAL A 55 0.36 -13.75 -5.37
C VAL A 55 1.34 -14.34 -6.38
N HIS A 56 0.96 -15.48 -7.00
CA HIS A 56 1.86 -16.31 -7.80
C HIS A 56 1.56 -16.31 -9.31
N SER A 57 0.59 -15.51 -9.78
CA SER A 57 0.29 -15.42 -11.20
C SER A 57 -0.38 -14.10 -11.58
N LYS A 58 -0.29 -13.73 -12.86
CA LYS A 58 -0.99 -12.56 -13.41
C LYS A 58 -2.51 -12.63 -13.21
N MET A 59 -3.07 -13.83 -13.34
CA MET A 59 -4.52 -14.06 -13.16
C MET A 59 -4.94 -13.82 -11.72
N ALA A 60 -4.21 -14.42 -10.76
CA ALA A 60 -4.46 -14.20 -9.34
C ALA A 60 -4.26 -12.73 -8.93
N TYR A 61 -3.32 -12.02 -9.57
CA TYR A 61 -3.16 -10.60 -9.37
C TYR A 61 -4.36 -9.81 -9.89
N SER A 62 -4.86 -10.14 -11.09
CA SER A 62 -6.08 -9.52 -11.62
C SER A 62 -7.31 -9.74 -10.73
N ASP A 63 -7.46 -10.94 -10.16
CA ASP A 63 -8.50 -11.26 -9.18
C ASP A 63 -8.36 -10.41 -7.90
N LEU A 64 -7.13 -10.21 -7.42
CA LEU A 64 -6.85 -9.31 -6.31
C LEU A 64 -7.27 -7.88 -6.65
N GLU A 65 -6.93 -7.37 -7.83
CA GLU A 65 -7.33 -6.02 -8.24
C GLU A 65 -8.86 -5.88 -8.26
N GLU A 66 -9.60 -6.91 -8.69
CA GLU A 66 -11.06 -6.91 -8.63
C GLU A 66 -11.59 -6.86 -7.19
N LYS A 67 -10.99 -7.61 -6.27
CA LYS A 67 -11.35 -7.55 -4.85
C LYS A 67 -11.11 -6.16 -4.28
N LEU A 68 -9.94 -5.56 -4.56
CA LEU A 68 -9.60 -4.21 -4.13
C LEU A 68 -10.58 -3.17 -4.69
N ARG A 69 -10.95 -3.28 -5.98
CA ARG A 69 -11.97 -2.41 -6.61
C ARG A 69 -13.33 -2.51 -5.93
N LYS A 70 -13.76 -3.71 -5.52
CA LYS A 70 -15.01 -3.91 -4.76
C LYS A 70 -14.98 -3.23 -3.39
N LYS A 71 -13.79 -3.04 -2.81
CA LYS A 71 -13.56 -2.34 -1.53
C LYS A 71 -13.31 -0.83 -1.69
N GLY A 72 -13.41 -0.30 -2.91
CA GLY A 72 -13.30 1.14 -3.19
C GLY A 72 -11.92 1.62 -3.61
N PHE A 73 -10.92 0.74 -3.70
CA PHE A 73 -9.60 1.07 -4.25
C PHE A 73 -9.68 1.21 -5.77
N LYS A 74 -9.13 2.29 -6.31
CA LYS A 74 -9.18 2.56 -7.76
C LYS A 74 -7.77 2.59 -8.32
N ASN A 75 -7.50 1.84 -9.39
CA ASN A 75 -6.19 1.94 -10.05
C ASN A 75 -5.88 3.39 -10.43
N ASP A 76 -4.64 3.82 -10.21
CA ASP A 76 -4.17 5.15 -10.60
C ASP A 76 -3.91 5.21 -12.11
N ILE A 77 -4.99 5.42 -12.87
CA ILE A 77 -4.96 5.48 -14.35
C ILE A 77 -4.76 6.91 -14.90
N HIS A 78 -4.76 7.91 -14.02
CA HIS A 78 -4.73 9.33 -14.42
C HIS A 78 -3.41 10.03 -14.08
N SER A 79 -2.51 9.39 -13.33
CA SER A 79 -1.17 9.94 -13.11
C SER A 79 -0.32 9.91 -14.38
N GLU A 80 0.67 10.81 -14.44
CA GLU A 80 1.61 10.90 -15.58
C GLU A 80 2.39 9.60 -15.82
N LYS A 81 2.53 8.78 -14.78
CA LYS A 81 3.21 7.47 -14.82
C LYS A 81 2.38 6.45 -14.04
N PRO A 82 1.32 5.89 -14.65
CA PRO A 82 0.46 4.93 -13.99
C PRO A 82 1.26 3.67 -13.67
N LEU A 83 1.17 3.22 -12.42
CA LEU A 83 1.80 1.98 -11.96
C LEU A 83 0.72 0.92 -11.77
N ILE A 84 0.97 -0.30 -12.24
CA ILE A 84 0.03 -1.42 -12.15
C ILE A 84 -0.34 -1.73 -10.69
N CYS A 85 0.61 -1.59 -9.77
CA CYS A 85 0.40 -1.81 -8.34
C CYS A 85 -0.25 -0.64 -7.59
N ARG A 86 -0.44 0.52 -8.24
CA ARG A 86 -0.88 1.72 -7.55
C ARG A 86 -2.40 1.88 -7.58
N PHE A 87 -2.94 2.10 -6.39
CA PHE A 87 -4.34 2.39 -6.15
C PHE A 87 -4.51 3.73 -5.42
N ILE A 88 -5.68 4.33 -5.62
CA ILE A 88 -6.18 5.48 -4.88
C ILE A 88 -7.36 4.99 -4.03
N TYR A 89 -7.25 5.16 -2.72
CA TYR A 89 -8.28 4.83 -1.74
C TYR A 89 -8.61 6.06 -0.91
N GLU A 90 -9.80 6.63 -1.09
CA GLU A 90 -10.23 7.86 -0.40
C GLU A 90 -9.19 9.01 -0.47
N GLY A 91 -8.51 9.13 -1.61
CA GLY A 91 -7.46 10.14 -1.84
C GLY A 91 -6.05 9.77 -1.36
N ILE A 92 -5.87 8.58 -0.78
CA ILE A 92 -4.57 8.04 -0.34
C ILE A 92 -3.99 7.17 -1.45
N ILE A 93 -2.70 7.33 -1.72
CA ILE A 93 -1.95 6.45 -2.63
C ILE A 93 -1.61 5.17 -1.88
N VAL A 94 -1.96 4.01 -2.44
CA VAL A 94 -1.69 2.70 -1.87
C VAL A 94 -1.07 1.82 -2.94
N ASP A 95 0.16 1.40 -2.72
CA ASP A 95 0.88 0.52 -3.64
C ASP A 95 0.81 -0.92 -3.12
N VAL A 96 0.11 -1.80 -3.85
CA VAL A 96 -0.09 -3.21 -3.48
C VAL A 96 0.71 -4.09 -4.44
N MET A 97 1.87 -4.56 -3.99
CA MET A 97 2.82 -5.29 -4.81
C MET A 97 2.76 -6.80 -4.55
N PRO A 98 2.88 -7.64 -5.58
CA PRO A 98 3.05 -9.07 -5.40
C PRO A 98 4.45 -9.37 -4.85
N THR A 99 4.60 -10.42 -4.04
CA THR A 99 5.92 -10.86 -3.51
C THR A 99 6.88 -11.35 -4.59
N THR A 100 6.36 -11.68 -5.78
CA THR A 100 7.14 -12.09 -6.96
C THR A 100 6.66 -11.34 -8.20
N GLN A 101 7.49 -11.27 -9.23
CA GLN A 101 7.09 -10.58 -10.46
C GLN A 101 6.04 -11.40 -11.22
N VAL A 102 4.84 -10.85 -11.34
CA VAL A 102 3.69 -11.47 -12.03
C VAL A 102 3.11 -10.60 -13.15
N TYR A 103 3.76 -9.46 -13.46
CA TYR A 103 3.41 -8.54 -14.54
C TYR A 103 4.65 -7.94 -15.23
#